data_AF-A0A3D4UHC2-F1
#
_entry.id   AF-A0A3D4UHC2-F1
#
_cell.length_a   1.000
_cell.length_b   1.000
_cell.length_c   1.000
_cell.angle_alpha   90.00
_cell.angle_beta   90.00
_cell.angle_gamma   90.00
#
_symmetry.space_group_name_H-M   'P 1'
#
loop_
_entity.id
_entity.type
_entity.pdbx_description
1 polymer ?
#
loop_
_entity_poly.entity_id
_entity_poly.type
_entity_poly.pdbx_seq_one_letter_code
_entity_poly.pdbx_strand_id
1 'polypeptide(L)' 'TVGDVDFDAVSTIAAHISPVPGGVGPMTVGVLLHNVIELAEDRAKNA' A
#
# COMPACT_ATOMS: atom_id res chain seq x y z
N THR A 1 0.63 -15.76 -6.31
CA THR A 1 2.01 -15.24 -6.20
C THR A 1 2.45 -15.35 -4.76
N VAL A 2 3.76 -15.40 -4.50
CA VAL A 2 4.34 -15.54 -3.15
C VAL A 2 5.18 -14.29 -2.86
N GLY A 3 5.25 -13.87 -1.59
CA GLY A 3 6.10 -12.74 -1.14
C GLY A 3 7.43 -13.20 -0.55
N ASP A 4 8.22 -12.27 -0.02
CA ASP A 4 9.56 -12.58 0.51
C ASP A 4 9.55 -13.26 1.90
N VAL A 5 8.40 -13.23 2.58
CA VAL A 5 8.24 -13.72 3.95
C VAL A 5 7.54 -15.07 3.97
N ASP A 6 8.08 -16.02 4.75
CA ASP A 6 7.36 -17.22 5.16
C ASP A 6 6.23 -16.85 6.12
N PHE A 7 5.04 -16.68 5.56
CA PHE A 7 3.89 -16.15 6.28
C PHE A 7 3.47 -17.06 7.44
N ASP A 8 3.51 -18.37 7.25
CA ASP A 8 3.04 -19.32 8.27
C ASP A 8 3.97 -19.31 9.49
N ALA A 9 5.29 -19.33 9.28
CA ALA A 9 6.27 -19.28 10.35
C ALA A 9 6.25 -17.94 11.12
N VAL A 10 6.03 -16.83 10.43
CA VAL A 10 6.11 -15.49 11.02
C VAL A 10 4.78 -15.01 11.61
N SER A 11 3.64 -15.51 11.12
CA SER A 11 2.29 -15.13 11.59
C SER A 11 2.06 -15.39 13.08
N THR A 12 2.76 -16.36 13.68
CA THR A 12 2.65 -16.66 15.13
C THR A 12 3.54 -15.80 16.01
N ILE A 13 4.46 -15.04 15.41
CA ILE A 13 5.48 -14.23 16.11
C ILE A 13 5.15 -12.74 15.97
N ALA A 14 4.80 -12.30 14.76
CA ALA A 14 4.54 -10.91 14.46
C ALA A 14 3.16 -10.46 14.99
N ALA A 15 3.10 -9.28 15.63
CA ALA A 15 1.83 -8.70 16.06
C ALA A 15 0.91 -8.33 14.87
N HIS A 16 1.51 -7.97 13.73
CA HIS A 16 0.82 -7.67 12.48
C HIS A 16 1.69 -8.12 11.31
N ILE A 17 1.06 -8.63 10.25
CA ILE A 17 1.74 -9.10 9.04
C ILE A 17 0.87 -8.76 7.82
N SER A 18 1.48 -8.20 6.76
CA SER A 18 0.78 -7.93 5.51
C SER A 18 0.83 -9.17 4.61
N PRO A 19 -0.32 -9.71 4.16
CA PRO A 19 -0.33 -10.92 3.35
C PRO A 19 0.11 -10.64 1.92
N VAL A 20 0.62 -11.67 1.25
CA VAL A 20 0.84 -11.65 -0.20
C VAL A 20 0.14 -12.87 -0.78
N PRO A 21 -0.86 -12.71 -1.67
CA PRO A 21 -1.42 -11.45 -2.17
C PRO A 21 -2.30 -10.71 -1.15
N GLY A 22 -2.63 -9.44 -1.43
CA GLY A 22 -3.59 -8.64 -0.65
C GLY A 22 -2.97 -7.60 0.30
N GLY A 23 -1.65 -7.50 0.36
CA GLY A 23 -0.93 -6.53 1.20
C GLY A 23 -0.76 -5.17 0.53
N VAL A 24 0.48 -4.76 0.29
CA VAL A 24 0.81 -3.38 -0.10
C VAL A 24 0.45 -3.01 -1.54
N GLY A 25 0.25 -3.99 -2.43
CA GLY A 25 -0.01 -3.75 -3.86
C GLY A 25 -1.20 -2.82 -4.14
N PRO A 26 -2.41 -3.12 -3.61
CA PRO A 26 -3.56 -2.22 -3.74
C PRO A 26 -3.33 -0.84 -3.13
N MET A 27 -2.60 -0.76 -2.01
CA MET A 27 -2.26 0.51 -1.37
C MET A 27 -1.34 1.36 -2.24
N THR A 28 -0.38 0.77 -2.97
CA THR A 28 0.48 1.51 -3.90
C THR A 28 -0.33 2.22 -4.98
N VAL A 29 -1.33 1.55 -5.56
CA VAL A 29 -2.23 2.16 -6.55
C VAL A 29 -3.05 3.28 -5.92
N GLY A 30 -3.62 3.03 -4.74
CA GLY A 30 -4.41 4.03 -4.01
C GLY A 30 -3.61 5.29 -3.68
N VAL A 31 -2.38 5.13 -3.17
CA VAL A 31 -1.49 6.25 -2.81
C VAL A 31 -1.04 7.02 -4.05
N LEU A 32 -0.77 6.33 -5.17
CA LEU A 32 -0.46 7.01 -6.44
C LEU A 32 -1.61 7.93 -6.87
N LEU A 33 -2.85 7.43 -6.83
CA LEU A 33 -4.03 8.22 -7.18
C LEU A 33 -4.26 9.37 -6.20
N HIS A 34 -4.06 9.13 -4.91
CA HIS A 34 -4.16 10.16 -3.89
C HIS A 34 -3.20 11.33 -4.17
N ASN A 35 -1.94 11.03 -4.44
CA ASN A 35 -0.93 12.05 -4.75
C ASN A 35 -1.30 12.85 -6.02
N VAL A 36 -1.86 12.19 -7.04
CA VAL A 36 -2.32 12.89 -8.27
C VAL A 36 -3.48 13.83 -7.97
N ILE A 37 -4.44 13.40 -7.15
CA ILE A 37 -5.60 14.22 -6.77
C ILE A 37 -5.13 15.44 -5.97
N GLU A 38 -4.29 15.23 -4.96
CA GLU A 38 -3.73 16.30 -4.12
C GLU A 38 -3.04 17.37 -4.99
N LEU A 39 -2.14 16.94 -5.89
CA LEU A 39 -1.46 17.86 -6.81
C LEU A 39 -2.41 18.59 -7.77
N ALA A 40 -3.47 17.91 -8.24
CA ALA A 40 -4.45 18.52 -9.13
C ALA A 40 -5.27 19.59 -8.41
N GLU A 41 -5.71 19.32 -7.17
CA GLU A 41 -6.42 20.28 -6.34
C GLU A 41 -5.56 21.49 -5.99
N ASP A 42 -4.30 21.26 -5.61
CA ASP A 42 -3.37 22.34 -5.28
C ASP A 42 -3.06 23.21 -6.49
N ARG A 43 -2.90 22.61 -7.67
CA ARG A 43 -2.74 23.38 -8.91
C ARG A 43 -3.97 24.22 -9.23
N ALA A 44 -5.18 23.72 -8.95
CA ALA A 44 -6.42 24.46 -9.17
C ALA A 44 -6.60 25.63 -8.19
N LYS A 45 -6.10 25.52 -6.95
CA LYS A 45 -6.14 26.60 -5.95
C LYS A 45 -5.11 27.70 -6.19
N ASN A 46 -3.96 27.35 -6.78
CA ASN A 46 -2.81 28.25 -7.00
C ASN A 46 -2.75 28.85 -8.42
N ALA A 47 -3.74 28.57 -9.26
CA ALA A 47 -3.92 29.15 -10.60
C ALA A 47 -4.85 30.37 -10.55
#